data_AF-A0A316HS52-F1
#
_entry.id   AF-A0A316HS52-F1
#
_cell.length_a   1.000
_cell.length_b   1.000
_cell.length_c   1.000
_cell.angle_alpha   90.00
_cell.angle_beta   90.00
_cell.angle_gamma   90.00
#
_symmetry.space_group_name_H-M   'P 1'
#
loop_
_entity.id
_entity.type
_entity.pdbx_description
1 polymer ?
#
loop_
_entity_poly.entity_id
_entity_poly.type
_entity_poly.pdbx_seq_one_letter_code
_entity_poly.pdbx_strand_id
1 'polypeptide(L)'
;MFVYRSPLVRETDELYLPVQAAVAALDARLVHRQMRQDPNMMFGEAEICWYHAPGVADDENCSIADAAWFLGYTLEEYVDLLVRDSLLVACEDGTYLPTNYAVMTGQLTPRRQ
;
A
#
# COMPACT_ATOMS: atom_id res chain seq x y z
N MET A 1 -7.23 -0.76 -4.90
CA MET A 1 -6.76 -0.59 -6.29
C MET A 1 -5.48 0.23 -6.31
N PHE A 2 -4.49 -0.15 -7.12
CA PHE A 2 -3.21 0.55 -7.27
C PHE A 2 -3.21 1.39 -8.55
N VAL A 3 -2.84 2.67 -8.45
CA VAL A 3 -2.71 3.57 -9.61
C VAL A 3 -1.32 4.18 -9.63
N TYR A 4 -0.60 3.96 -10.73
CA TYR A 4 0.70 4.55 -11.03
C TYR A 4 0.50 5.71 -12.00
N ARG A 5 1.02 6.89 -11.65
CA ARG A 5 0.83 8.09 -12.47
C ARG A 5 1.98 9.06 -12.32
N SER A 6 2.19 9.88 -13.34
CA SER A 6 3.10 11.02 -13.24
C SER A 6 2.53 12.02 -12.23
N PRO A 7 3.30 12.44 -11.21
CA PRO A 7 2.84 13.40 -10.21
C PRO A 7 2.52 14.78 -10.81
N LEU A 8 3.18 15.14 -11.92
CA LEU A 8 3.12 16.49 -12.48
C LEU A 8 1.93 16.73 -13.41
N VAL A 9 1.48 15.70 -14.11
CA VAL A 9 0.47 15.87 -15.18
C VAL A 9 -0.81 15.08 -14.95
N ARG A 10 -0.92 14.32 -13.85
CA ARG A 10 -2.07 13.43 -13.60
C ARG A 10 -3.45 14.10 -13.59
N GLU A 11 -3.51 15.40 -13.28
CA GLU A 11 -4.77 16.16 -13.16
C GLU A 11 -5.11 16.92 -14.44
N THR A 12 -4.13 17.12 -15.32
CA THR A 12 -4.25 17.99 -16.49
C THR A 12 -4.17 17.24 -17.82
N ASP A 13 -3.57 16.04 -17.83
CA ASP A 13 -3.38 15.24 -19.04
C ASP A 13 -4.57 14.31 -19.26
N GLU A 14 -5.14 14.40 -20.47
CA GLU A 14 -6.32 13.65 -20.90
C GLU A 14 -6.12 12.13 -20.83
N LEU A 15 -4.88 11.64 -20.92
CA LEU A 15 -4.55 10.22 -20.81
C LEU A 15 -4.94 9.63 -19.45
N TYR A 16 -5.04 10.45 -18.39
CA TYR A 16 -5.47 10.01 -17.07
C TYR A 16 -6.99 10.11 -16.83
N LEU A 17 -7.76 10.70 -17.76
CA LEU A 17 -9.22 10.83 -17.61
C LEU A 17 -9.93 9.48 -17.39
N PRO A 18 -9.61 8.38 -18.10
CA PRO A 18 -10.27 7.10 -17.86
C PRO A 18 -10.04 6.58 -16.44
N VAL A 19 -8.86 6.80 -15.88
CA VAL A 19 -8.52 6.40 -14.51
C VAL A 19 -9.25 7.25 -13.49
N GLN A 20 -9.30 8.57 -13.69
CA GLN A 20 -10.07 9.48 -12.82
C GLN A 20 -11.56 9.11 -12.83
N ALA A 21 -12.12 8.85 -14.01
CA ALA A 21 -13.51 8.43 -14.18
C ALA A 21 -13.78 7.09 -13.47
N ALA A 22 -12.87 6.11 -13.58
CA ALA A 22 -13.01 4.83 -12.91
C ALA A 22 -12.96 4.96 -11.38
N VAL A 23 -12.03 5.76 -10.84
CA VAL A 23 -11.93 6.03 -9.39
C VAL A 23 -13.20 6.73 -8.88
N ALA A 24 -13.70 7.72 -9.62
CA ALA A 24 -14.93 8.43 -9.27
C ALA A 24 -16.18 7.55 -9.36
N ALA A 25 -16.29 6.70 -10.39
CA ALA A 25 -17.41 5.79 -10.57
C ALA A 25 -17.49 4.72 -9.46
N LEU A 26 -16.35 4.33 -8.90
CA LEU A 26 -16.27 3.42 -7.76
C LEU A 26 -16.52 4.10 -6.42
N ASP A 27 -16.69 5.42 -6.38
CA ASP A 27 -16.73 6.22 -5.14
C ASP A 27 -15.57 5.89 -4.19
N ALA A 28 -14.39 5.65 -4.78
CA ALA A 28 -13.24 5.15 -4.04
C ALA A 28 -12.47 6.31 -3.39
N ARG A 29 -12.23 6.21 -2.08
CA ARG A 29 -11.45 7.21 -1.33
C ARG A 29 -9.97 6.92 -1.42
N LEU A 30 -9.16 7.95 -1.60
CA LEU A 30 -7.70 7.86 -1.50
C LEU A 30 -7.32 7.66 -0.03
N VAL A 31 -6.60 6.59 0.26
CA VAL A 31 -6.14 6.27 1.64
C VAL A 31 -4.64 6.42 1.80
N HIS A 32 -3.88 6.34 0.71
CA HIS A 32 -2.44 6.53 0.75
C HIS A 32 -1.87 7.05 -0.56
N ARG A 33 -0.76 7.78 -0.44
CA ARG A 33 0.01 8.32 -1.55
C ARG A 33 1.50 8.18 -1.23
N GLN A 34 2.26 7.64 -2.19
CA GLN A 34 3.70 7.51 -2.09
C GLN A 34 4.35 7.99 -3.40
N MET A 35 5.45 8.73 -3.26
CA MET A 35 6.32 9.11 -4.37
C MET A 35 7.47 8.12 -4.47
N ARG A 36 7.83 7.71 -5.69
CA ARG A 36 8.95 6.81 -5.96
C ARG A 36 9.74 7.31 -7.17
N GLN A 37 11.06 7.19 -7.13
CA GLN A 37 11.89 7.40 -8.32
C GLN A 37 11.63 6.28 -9.34
N ASP A 38 11.27 6.67 -10.55
CA ASP A 38 11.08 5.79 -11.69
C ASP A 38 11.70 6.42 -12.95
N PRO A 39 12.88 5.95 -13.39
CA PRO A 39 13.57 6.51 -14.55
C PRO A 39 12.82 6.28 -15.87
N ASN A 40 11.80 5.41 -15.89
CA ASN A 40 10.97 5.18 -17.08
C ASN A 40 9.80 6.17 -17.18
N MET A 41 9.53 6.96 -16.13
CA MET A 41 8.53 8.02 -16.17
C MET A 41 9.13 9.29 -16.78
N MET A 42 8.29 10.08 -17.46
CA MET A 42 8.68 11.31 -18.18
C MET A 42 9.49 12.32 -17.34
N PHE A 43 9.43 12.24 -16.02
CA PHE A 43 10.13 13.13 -15.08
C PHE A 43 10.92 12.39 -14.00
N GLY A 44 11.23 11.11 -14.21
CA GLY A 44 12.03 10.31 -13.27
C GLY A 44 11.30 9.93 -11.97
N GLU A 45 10.00 10.21 -11.86
CA GLU A 45 9.19 9.97 -10.66
C GLU A 45 7.81 9.41 -11.02
N ALA A 46 7.34 8.48 -10.19
CA ALA A 46 6.00 7.94 -10.20
C ALA A 46 5.31 8.21 -8.85
N GLU A 47 4.05 8.62 -8.91
CA GLU A 47 3.16 8.64 -7.76
C GLU A 47 2.35 7.34 -7.74
N ILE A 48 2.40 6.65 -6.60
CA ILE A 48 1.56 5.48 -6.29
C ILE A 48 0.43 5.96 -5.39
N CYS A 49 -0.80 5.66 -5.78
CA CYS A 49 -1.98 5.98 -4.99
C CYS A 49 -2.80 4.71 -4.68
N TRP A 50 -3.23 4.59 -3.42
CA TRP A 50 -4.11 3.51 -2.97
C TRP A 50 -5.48 4.05 -2.66
N TYR A 51 -6.48 3.35 -3.20
CA TYR A 51 -7.88 3.69 -3.07
C TYR A 51 -8.66 2.54 -2.44
N HIS A 52 -9.56 2.88 -1.51
CA HIS A 52 -10.57 1.99 -0.93
C HIS A 52 -11.93 2.28 -1.57
N ALA A 53 -12.58 1.23 -2.07
CA ALA A 53 -13.98 1.31 -2.50
C ALA A 53 -14.93 1.38 -1.27
N PRO A 54 -16.16 1.86 -1.44
CA PRO A 54 -17.18 1.86 -0.39
C PRO A 54 -17.40 0.46 0.18
N GLY A 55 -17.54 0.36 1.50
CA GLY A 55 -17.75 -0.92 2.20
C GLY A 55 -16.47 -1.72 2.49
N VAL A 56 -15.29 -1.26 2.04
CA VAL A 56 -14.00 -1.78 2.52
C VAL A 56 -13.67 -1.07 3.83
N ALA A 57 -13.67 -1.81 4.94
CA ALA A 57 -13.27 -1.30 6.25
C ALA A 57 -11.81 -0.81 6.20
N ASP A 58 -11.51 0.25 6.96
CA ASP A 58 -10.12 0.66 7.24
C ASP A 58 -9.38 -0.34 8.11
N ASP A 59 -10.08 -1.36 8.61
CA ASP A 59 -9.55 -2.39 9.48
C ASP A 59 -8.68 -3.34 8.63
N GLU A 60 -7.40 -2.98 8.62
CA GLU A 60 -6.28 -3.50 7.83
C GLU A 60 -6.05 -5.02 8.01
N ASN A 61 -6.81 -5.87 7.32
CA ASN A 61 -6.33 -7.21 6.99
C ASN A 61 -5.44 -7.12 5.74
N CYS A 62 -4.31 -6.44 5.87
CA CYS A 62 -3.22 -6.55 4.93
C CYS A 62 -2.67 -7.97 5.03
N SER A 63 -2.69 -8.75 3.94
CA SER A 63 -2.11 -10.08 3.98
C SER A 63 -0.61 -9.95 4.30
N ILE A 64 -0.04 -10.96 4.98
CA ILE A 64 1.40 -10.97 5.31
C ILE A 64 2.25 -10.77 4.04
N ALA A 65 1.78 -11.28 2.89
CA ALA A 65 2.44 -11.10 1.60
C ALA A 65 2.41 -9.66 1.09
N ASP A 66 1.26 -8.98 1.21
CA ASP A 66 1.12 -7.58 0.80
C ASP A 66 1.98 -6.66 1.70
N ALA A 67 2.04 -6.95 2.99
CA ALA A 67 2.88 -6.23 3.95
C ALA A 67 4.38 -6.46 3.69
N ALA A 68 4.79 -7.70 3.41
CA ALA A 68 6.17 -8.03 3.04
C ALA A 68 6.61 -7.24 1.81
N TRP A 69 5.78 -7.26 0.76
CA TRP A 69 6.03 -6.51 -0.47
C TRP A 69 6.13 -5.01 -0.20
N PHE A 70 5.18 -4.44 0.56
CA PHE A 70 5.16 -3.03 0.89
C PHE A 70 6.40 -2.58 1.66
N LEU A 71 6.87 -3.40 2.60
CA LEU A 71 8.03 -3.09 3.44
C LEU A 71 9.38 -3.47 2.79
N GLY A 72 9.37 -4.07 1.60
CA GLY A 72 10.56 -4.43 0.86
C GLY A 72 11.32 -5.63 1.44
N TYR A 73 10.59 -6.55 2.08
CA TYR A 73 11.09 -7.83 2.56
C TYR A 73 10.65 -8.95 1.60
N THR A 74 11.43 -10.02 1.51
CA THR A 74 10.88 -11.28 1.03
C THR A 74 9.80 -11.78 2.00
N LEU A 75 8.87 -12.60 1.52
CA LEU A 75 7.82 -13.17 2.37
C LEU A 75 8.42 -13.92 3.58
N GLU A 76 9.51 -14.66 3.35
CA GLU A 76 10.19 -15.46 4.36
C GLU A 76 10.85 -14.57 5.42
N GLU A 77 11.61 -13.53 5.00
CA GLU A 77 12.21 -12.55 5.92
C GLU A 77 11.15 -11.79 6.75
N TYR A 78 10.01 -11.49 6.14
CA TYR A 78 8.94 -10.78 6.83
C TYR A 78 8.21 -11.67 7.84
N VAL A 79 7.93 -12.93 7.48
CA VAL A 79 7.38 -13.92 8.42
C VAL A 79 8.33 -14.14 9.59
N ASP A 80 9.63 -14.32 9.34
CA ASP A 80 10.63 -14.48 10.39
C ASP A 80 10.67 -13.28 11.34
N LEU A 81 10.58 -12.06 10.81
CA LEU A 81 10.50 -10.84 11.60
C LEU A 81 9.23 -10.83 12.48
N LEU A 82 8.08 -11.14 11.89
CA LEU A 82 6.81 -11.12 12.61
C LEU A 82 6.77 -12.17 13.73
N VAL A 83 7.31 -13.37 13.48
CA VAL A 83 7.40 -14.43 14.49
C VAL A 83 8.37 -14.06 15.59
N ARG A 84 9.59 -13.62 15.25
CA ARG A 84 10.64 -13.23 16.21
C ARG A 84 10.15 -12.17 17.19
N ASP A 85 9.44 -11.17 16.66
CA ASP A 85 9.02 -10.00 17.43
C ASP A 85 7.60 -10.14 18.00
N SER A 86 6.99 -11.33 17.90
CA SER A 86 5.62 -11.63 18.37
C SER A 86 4.56 -10.69 17.79
N LEU A 87 4.70 -10.38 16.51
CA LEU A 87 3.86 -9.44 15.77
C LEU A 87 2.78 -10.13 14.93
N LEU A 88 2.33 -11.33 15.34
CA LEU A 88 1.22 -12.04 14.70
C LEU A 88 0.01 -12.13 15.63
N VAL A 89 -1.18 -11.81 15.12
CA VAL A 89 -2.46 -12.09 15.77
C VAL A 89 -3.06 -13.34 15.13
N ALA A 90 -3.45 -14.31 15.97
CA ALA A 90 -4.24 -15.45 15.52
C ALA A 90 -5.74 -15.07 15.48
N CYS A 91 -6.37 -15.32 14.34
CA CYS A 91 -7.80 -15.09 14.14
C CYS A 91 -8.61 -16.37 14.47
N GLU A 92 -9.90 -16.21 14.76
CA GLU A 92 -10.80 -17.33 15.10
C GLU A 92 -10.95 -18.36 13.95
N ASP A 93 -10.69 -17.95 12.71
CA ASP A 93 -10.73 -18.79 11.51
C ASP A 93 -9.41 -19.54 11.25
N GLY A 94 -8.41 -19.40 12.13
CA GLY A 94 -7.11 -20.04 12.02
C GLY A 94 -6.11 -19.31 11.13
N THR A 95 -6.44 -18.12 10.63
CA THR A 95 -5.49 -17.25 9.91
C THR A 95 -4.61 -16.45 10.87
N TYR A 96 -3.48 -15.95 10.36
CA TYR A 96 -2.57 -15.08 11.10
C TYR A 96 -2.39 -13.76 10.36
N LEU A 97 -2.45 -12.66 11.10
CA LEU A 97 -2.29 -11.30 10.57
C LEU A 97 -1.16 -10.55 11.28
N PRO A 98 -0.42 -9.69 10.58
CA PRO A 98 0.58 -8.84 11.21
C PRO A 98 -0.10 -7.83 12.13
N THR A 99 0.44 -7.57 13.33
CA THR A 99 -0.10 -6.49 14.17
C THR A 99 0.30 -5.14 13.56
N ASN A 100 -0.66 -4.22 13.44
CA ASN A 100 -0.36 -2.82 13.11
C ASN A 100 0.34 -2.07 14.27
N TYR A 101 0.37 -2.64 15.48
CA TYR A 101 1.00 -2.04 16.67
C TYR A 101 2.46 -1.65 16.45
N ALA A 102 3.27 -2.50 15.80
CA ALA A 102 4.69 -2.20 15.54
C ALA A 102 4.90 -1.08 14.51
N VAL A 103 3.97 -0.91 13.56
CA VAL A 103 3.97 0.19 12.59
C VAL A 103 3.48 1.49 13.26
N MET A 104 2.39 1.42 14.02
CA MET A 104 1.80 2.56 14.74
C MET A 104 2.71 3.11 15.84
N THR A 105 3.52 2.27 16.47
CA THR A 105 4.48 2.67 17.52
C THR A 105 5.88 3.00 16.98
N GLY A 106 6.09 2.87 15.67
CA GLY A 106 7.38 3.16 15.02
C GLY A 106 8.50 2.15 15.30
N GLN A 107 8.18 0.99 15.90
CA GLN A 107 9.14 -0.12 16.08
C GLN A 107 9.57 -0.73 14.73
N LEU A 108 8.68 -0.73 13.75
CA LEU A 108 9.01 -1.01 12.35
C LEU A 108 8.99 0.29 11.56
N THR A 109 10.19 0.75 11.19
CA THR A 109 10.34 1.89 10.30
C THR A 109 10.47 1.37 8.88
N PRO A 110 9.63 1.83 7.93
CA PRO A 110 9.81 1.50 6.51
C PRO A 110 11.24 1.84 6.08
N ARG A 111 11.87 0.98 5.26
CA ARG A 111 13.16 1.32 4.67
C ARG A 111 13.03 2.67 3.96
N ARG A 112 13.85 3.64 4.36
CA ARG A 112 14.05 4.87 3.58
C ARG A 112 14.63 4.44 2.24
N GLN A 113 13.86 4.64 1.17
CA GLN A 113 14.38 4.65 -0.19
C GLN A 113 15.34 5.83 -0.35
#